data_AF-X1CTH9-F1
#
_entry.id   AF-X1CTH9-F1
#
_cell.length_a   1.000
_cell.length_b   1.000
_cell.length_c   1.000
_cell.angle_alpha   90.00
_cell.angle_beta   90.00
_cell.angle_gamma   90.00
#
_symmetry.space_group_name_H-M   'P 1'
#
loop_
_entity.id
_entity.type
_entity.pdbx_description
1 polymer ?
#
loop_
_entity_poly.entity_id
_entity_poly.type
_entity_poly.pdbx_seq_one_letter_code
_entity_poly.pdbx_strand_id
1 'polypeptide(L)'
;VNVFSIGESVLGRDIWCIRITNEKNNQAKLSCLIDGCIHGSEWEAGEACLYLAEYLLINFDKNETITNILNSSEIYIVPLVNPDGRQIDYRFNDNGIDLLKFFITIHFYHPFLVTSVL
;
A
#
# COMPACT_ATOMS: atom_id res chain seq x y z
N VAL A 1 6.39 -4.43 12.09
CA VAL A 1 6.28 -3.54 10.92
C VAL A 1 7.44 -3.85 10.01
N ASN A 2 7.19 -4.01 8.72
CA ASN A 2 8.22 -4.19 7.70
C ASN A 2 7.98 -3.17 6.59
N VAL A 3 9.03 -2.51 6.12
CA VAL A 3 8.98 -1.57 4.99
C VAL A 3 9.89 -2.12 3.90
N PHE A 4 9.36 -2.25 2.69
CA PHE A 4 10.09 -2.80 1.55
C PHE A 4 9.57 -2.22 0.24
N SER A 5 10.45 -2.17 -0.76
CA SER A 5 10.06 -1.82 -2.13
C SER A 5 9.34 -3.00 -2.79
N ILE A 6 8.24 -2.73 -3.48
CA ILE A 6 7.48 -3.72 -4.27
C ILE A 6 7.80 -3.66 -5.77
N GLY A 7 8.69 -2.75 -6.16
CA GLY A 7 9.05 -2.49 -7.54
C GLY A 7 9.53 -1.06 -7.71
N GLU A 8 9.91 -0.73 -8.94
CA GLU A 8 10.32 0.61 -9.33
C GLU A 8 9.33 1.18 -10.34
N SER A 9 9.18 2.50 -10.34
CA SER A 9 8.49 3.24 -11.39
C SER A 9 9.30 3.27 -12.70
N VAL A 10 8.71 3.86 -13.75
CA VAL A 10 9.36 4.05 -15.05
C VAL A 10 10.70 4.79 -14.92
N LEU A 11 10.77 5.78 -14.03
CA LEU A 11 12.01 6.54 -13.78
C LEU A 11 12.89 5.93 -12.67
N GLY A 12 12.66 4.66 -12.29
CA GLY A 12 13.48 3.94 -11.32
C GLY A 12 13.27 4.35 -9.86
N ARG A 13 12.06 4.81 -9.49
CA ARG A 13 11.75 5.18 -8.09
C ARG A 13 11.08 4.02 -7.39
N ASP A 14 11.60 3.65 -6.23
CA ASP A 14 10.98 2.64 -5.39
C ASP A 14 9.51 2.97 -5.08
N ILE A 15 8.66 1.97 -5.26
CA ILE A 15 7.28 1.97 -4.82
C ILE A 15 7.26 1.26 -3.46
N TRP A 16 7.10 2.04 -2.40
CA TRP A 16 7.23 1.55 -1.03
C TRP A 16 5.93 0.93 -0.51
N CYS A 17 6.06 -0.20 0.18
CA CYS A 17 4.97 -0.85 0.90
C CYS A 17 5.32 -0.97 2.39
N ILE A 18 4.33 -0.66 3.25
CA ILE A 18 4.38 -0.83 4.69
C ILE A 18 3.50 -2.01 5.07
N ARG A 19 4.10 -3.11 5.56
CA ARG A 19 3.39 -4.25 6.12
C ARG A 19 3.26 -4.11 7.65
N ILE A 20 2.02 -4.12 8.13
CA ILE A 20 1.64 -4.01 9.54
C ILE A 20 0.80 -5.23 9.94
N THR A 21 1.28 -6.00 10.92
CA THR A 21 0.57 -7.11 11.55
C THR A 21 1.16 -7.41 12.93
N ASN A 22 0.40 -8.07 13.80
CA ASN A 22 0.93 -8.61 15.04
C ASN A 22 1.61 -9.97 14.80
N GLU A 23 2.91 -9.97 14.56
CA GLU A 23 3.72 -11.20 14.34
C GLU A 23 3.74 -12.16 15.53
N LYS A 24 3.34 -11.73 16.74
CA LYS A 24 3.25 -12.65 17.90
C LYS A 24 2.07 -13.60 17.80
N ASN A 25 1.04 -13.24 17.03
CA ASN A 25 -0.09 -14.10 16.76
C ASN A 25 0.15 -14.90 15.46
N ASN A 26 0.33 -16.21 15.60
CA ASN A 26 0.63 -17.14 14.53
C ASN A 26 -0.62 -17.79 13.91
N GLN A 27 -1.83 -17.32 14.26
CA GLN A 27 -3.06 -17.77 13.59
C GLN A 27 -3.07 -17.35 12.12
N ALA A 28 -3.85 -18.06 11.30
CA ALA A 28 -4.07 -17.65 9.92
C ALA A 28 -4.73 -16.26 9.88
N LYS A 29 -4.20 -15.38 9.04
CA LYS A 29 -4.65 -13.99 8.92
C LYS A 29 -5.08 -13.66 7.51
N LEU A 30 -6.05 -12.77 7.38
CA LEU A 30 -6.44 -12.21 6.09
C LEU A 30 -5.47 -11.11 5.67
N SER A 31 -5.11 -11.07 4.40
CA SER A 31 -4.29 -9.97 3.86
C SER A 31 -5.19 -8.89 3.27
N CYS A 32 -4.88 -7.63 3.58
CA CYS A 32 -5.56 -6.46 3.03
C CYS A 32 -4.51 -5.54 2.42
N LEU A 33 -4.73 -5.10 1.18
CA LEU A 33 -3.93 -4.09 0.51
C LEU A 33 -4.73 -2.78 0.49
N ILE A 34 -4.08 -1.69 0.88
CA ILE A 34 -4.60 -0.34 0.82
C ILE A 34 -3.56 0.49 0.06
N ASP A 35 -4.00 1.15 -0.99
CA ASP A 35 -3.12 2.00 -1.79
C ASP A 35 -3.65 3.42 -1.92
N GLY A 36 -2.74 4.33 -2.27
CA GLY A 36 -3.01 5.73 -2.47
C GLY A 36 -2.12 6.31 -3.57
N CYS A 37 -2.52 7.47 -4.07
CA CYS A 37 -1.76 8.24 -5.05
C CYS A 37 -1.37 7.41 -6.30
N ILE A 38 -2.34 6.63 -6.80
CA ILE A 38 -2.25 5.98 -8.12
C ILE A 38 -2.23 7.02 -9.24
N HIS A 39 -2.96 8.11 -9.05
CA HIS A 39 -2.73 9.33 -9.80
C HIS A 39 -1.80 10.22 -8.97
N GLY A 40 -0.68 10.64 -9.57
CA GLY A 40 0.33 11.42 -8.88
C GLY A 40 -0.19 12.75 -8.32
N SER A 41 -1.22 13.32 -8.95
CA SER A 41 -1.85 14.57 -8.51
C SER A 41 -2.93 14.40 -7.43
N GLU A 42 -3.32 13.16 -7.09
CA GLU A 42 -4.34 12.85 -6.07
C GLU A 42 -3.66 12.41 -4.77
N TRP A 43 -2.92 13.34 -4.16
CA TRP A 43 -1.98 13.05 -3.06
C TRP A 43 -2.65 12.88 -1.70
N GLU A 44 -3.89 13.35 -1.54
CA GLU A 44 -4.66 13.24 -0.28
C GLU A 44 -4.86 11.77 0.13
N ALA A 45 -5.03 10.86 -0.85
CA ALA A 45 -5.13 9.43 -0.59
C ALA A 45 -3.83 8.84 -0.04
N GLY A 46 -2.67 9.35 -0.48
CA GLY A 46 -1.37 8.95 0.05
C GLY A 46 -1.17 9.39 1.50
N GLU A 47 -1.57 10.63 1.83
CA GLU A 47 -1.56 11.13 3.20
C GLU A 47 -2.50 10.31 4.11
N ALA A 48 -3.70 9.96 3.62
CA ALA A 48 -4.63 9.11 4.34
C ALA A 48 -4.05 7.70 4.61
N CYS A 49 -3.29 7.14 3.66
CA CYS A 49 -2.56 5.88 3.84
C CYS A 49 -1.52 5.97 4.95
N LEU A 50 -0.71 7.04 4.97
CA LEU A 50 0.31 7.26 6.01
C LEU A 50 -0.33 7.49 7.38
N TYR A 51 -1.39 8.29 7.44
CA TYR A 51 -2.17 8.51 8.66
C TYR A 51 -2.77 7.20 9.18
N LEU A 52 -3.32 6.36 8.31
CA LEU A 52 -3.83 5.04 8.70
C LEU A 52 -2.72 4.15 9.27
N ALA A 53 -1.55 4.13 8.64
CA ALA A 53 -0.41 3.37 9.14
C ALA A 53 -0.02 3.83 10.57
N GLU A 54 0.12 5.14 10.78
CA GLU A 54 0.38 5.71 12.09
C GLU A 54 -0.72 5.37 13.10
N TYR A 55 -1.99 5.53 12.72
CA TYR A 55 -3.13 5.28 13.58
C TYR A 55 -3.19 3.82 14.05
N LEU A 56 -2.94 2.86 13.15
CA LEU A 56 -2.87 1.43 13.49
C LEU A 56 -1.76 1.15 14.51
N LEU A 57 -0.58 1.77 14.33
CA LEU A 57 0.58 1.55 15.21
C LEU A 57 0.41 2.18 16.58
N ILE A 58 -0.07 3.42 16.66
CA ILE A 58 -0.22 4.16 17.91
C ILE A 58 -1.30 3.52 18.81
N ASN A 59 -2.34 2.94 18.20
CA ASN A 59 -3.50 2.39 18.89
C ASN A 59 -3.43 0.88 19.14
N PHE A 60 -2.42 0.18 18.62
CA PHE A 60 -2.20 -1.22 18.98
C PHE A 60 -1.98 -1.36 20.50
N ASP A 61 -2.59 -2.38 21.09
CA ASP A 61 -2.66 -2.63 22.55
C ASP A 61 -3.36 -1.55 23.39
N LYS A 62 -3.88 -0.47 22.78
CA LYS A 62 -4.65 0.59 23.46
C LYS A 62 -6.13 0.59 23.07
N ASN A 63 -6.43 0.20 21.84
CA ASN A 63 -7.77 0.13 21.29
C ASN A 63 -8.08 -1.32 20.91
N GLU A 64 -9.12 -1.90 21.52
CA GLU A 64 -9.49 -3.30 21.31
C GLU A 64 -9.80 -3.62 19.84
N THR A 65 -10.50 -2.73 19.14
CA THR A 65 -10.82 -2.91 17.71
C THR A 65 -9.55 -2.97 16.87
N ILE A 66 -8.61 -2.05 17.08
CA ILE A 66 -7.34 -2.02 16.32
C ILE A 66 -6.47 -3.23 16.64
N THR A 67 -6.38 -3.61 17.91
CA THR A 67 -5.67 -4.82 18.33
C THR A 67 -6.27 -6.06 17.67
N ASN A 68 -7.61 -6.18 17.62
CA ASN A 68 -8.28 -7.30 16.96
C ASN A 68 -8.05 -7.32 15.45
N ILE A 69 -8.03 -6.15 14.79
CA ILE A 69 -7.67 -6.04 13.37
C ILE A 69 -6.25 -6.56 13.13
N LEU A 70 -5.26 -6.11 13.90
CA LEU A 70 -3.86 -6.51 13.70
C LEU A 70 -3.56 -7.94 14.15
N ASN A 71 -4.40 -8.52 15.01
CA ASN A 71 -4.34 -9.93 15.39
C ASN A 71 -4.89 -10.86 14.30
N SER A 72 -5.90 -10.41 13.54
CA SER A 72 -6.59 -11.23 12.55
C SER A 72 -6.20 -10.92 11.10
N SER A 73 -5.42 -9.85 10.87
CA SER A 73 -5.09 -9.37 9.54
C SER A 73 -3.60 -9.02 9.36
N GLU A 74 -3.14 -9.09 8.12
CA GLU A 74 -1.93 -8.46 7.63
C GLU A 74 -2.30 -7.31 6.71
N ILE A 75 -1.91 -6.09 7.08
CA ILE A 75 -2.24 -4.88 6.33
C ILE A 75 -1.00 -4.44 5.56
N TYR A 76 -1.14 -4.31 4.25
CA TYR A 76 -0.14 -3.80 3.33
C TYR A 76 -0.59 -2.42 2.86
N ILE A 77 0.23 -1.40 3.06
CA ILE A 77 -0.11 -0.01 2.73
C ILE A 77 0.91 0.51 1.71
N VAL A 78 0.44 0.90 0.53
CA VAL A 78 1.25 1.51 -0.54
C VAL A 78 0.81 2.97 -0.69
N PRO A 79 1.44 3.93 0.02
CA PRO A 79 0.97 5.31 0.06
C PRO A 79 1.17 6.05 -1.28
N LEU A 80 2.11 5.58 -2.12
CA LEU A 80 2.46 6.23 -3.37
C LEU A 80 2.72 5.19 -4.46
N VAL A 81 1.71 4.92 -5.27
CA VAL A 81 1.80 4.00 -6.42
C VAL A 81 2.47 4.66 -7.63
N ASN A 82 2.25 5.96 -7.85
CA ASN A 82 2.81 6.70 -8.99
C ASN A 82 3.79 7.81 -8.55
N PRO A 83 5.01 7.44 -8.12
CA PRO A 83 6.01 8.41 -7.66
C PRO A 83 6.48 9.36 -8.77
N ASP A 84 6.49 8.90 -10.03
CA ASP A 84 6.89 9.73 -11.17
C ASP A 84 5.87 10.85 -11.42
N GLY A 85 4.59 10.49 -11.54
CA GLY A 85 3.50 11.47 -11.67
C GLY A 85 3.44 12.40 -10.46
N ARG A 86 3.67 11.89 -9.24
CA ARG A 86 3.62 12.70 -8.02
C ARG A 86 4.67 13.79 -7.98
N GLN A 87 5.86 13.54 -8.53
CA GLN A 87 6.95 14.52 -8.56
C GLN A 87 6.58 15.77 -9.37
N ILE A 88 5.71 15.64 -10.37
CA ILE A 88 5.31 16.71 -11.29
C ILE A 88 3.82 17.06 -11.21
N ASP A 89 3.14 16.64 -10.14
CA ASP A 89 1.70 16.85 -9.91
C ASP A 89 0.84 16.42 -11.12
N TYR A 90 1.11 15.20 -11.62
CA TYR A 90 0.55 14.67 -12.84
C TYR A 90 -0.22 13.37 -12.61
N ARG A 91 -1.37 13.23 -13.28
CA ARG A 91 -2.27 12.08 -13.13
C ARG A 91 -1.65 10.77 -13.62
N PHE A 92 -1.03 10.79 -14.80
CA PHE A 92 -0.56 9.60 -15.49
C PHE A 92 0.85 9.22 -15.00
N ASN A 93 1.29 7.99 -15.28
CA ASN A 93 2.71 7.66 -15.09
C ASN A 93 3.59 8.37 -16.14
N ASP A 94 4.91 8.17 -16.07
CA ASP A 94 5.86 8.81 -16.99
C ASP A 94 5.61 8.46 -18.48
N ASN A 95 5.06 7.28 -18.76
CA ASN A 95 4.66 6.86 -20.11
C ASN A 95 3.33 7.50 -20.59
N GLY A 96 2.69 8.36 -19.79
CA GLY A 96 1.39 8.96 -20.11
C GLY A 96 0.20 8.00 -19.97
N ILE A 97 0.37 6.90 -19.22
CA ILE A 97 -0.63 5.86 -19.04
C ILE A 97 -1.43 6.09 -17.75
N ASP A 98 -2.76 5.92 -17.85
CA ASP A 98 -3.67 5.99 -16.70
C ASP A 98 -3.64 4.63 -16.00
N LEU A 99 -3.00 4.57 -14.84
CA LEU A 99 -2.80 3.34 -14.08
C LEU A 99 -4.14 2.72 -13.62
N LEU A 100 -5.19 3.53 -13.41
CA LEU A 100 -6.50 3.04 -12.97
C LEU A 100 -7.23 2.24 -14.06
N LYS A 101 -6.90 2.46 -15.35
CA LYS A 101 -7.51 1.71 -16.46
C LYS A 101 -7.02 0.26 -16.58
N PHE A 102 -6.08 -0.16 -15.72
CA PHE A 102 -5.56 -1.53 -15.67
C PHE A 102 -6.08 -2.34 -14.45
N PHE A 103 -7.09 -1.85 -13.73
CA PHE A 103 -7.68 -2.52 -12.57
C PHE A 103 -8.58 -3.72 -12.95
N ILE A 104 -8.02 -4.91 -13.13
CA ILE A 104 -8.69 -6.13 -12.66
C ILE A 104 -7.97 -6.56 -11.40
N THR A 105 -8.62 -6.33 -10.26
CA THR A 105 -8.10 -6.74 -8.96
C THR A 105 -9.16 -7.56 -8.21
N ILE A 106 -9.08 -8.89 -8.32
CA ILE A 106 -9.62 -9.82 -7.33
C ILE A 106 -8.41 -10.34 -6.54
N HIS A 107 -8.18 -9.83 -5.34
CA HIS A 107 -7.14 -10.36 -4.46
C HIS A 107 -7.71 -11.42 -3.52
N PHE A 108 -7.51 -12.69 -3.85
CA PHE A 108 -7.25 -13.72 -2.84
C PHE A 108 -5.76 -14.04 -2.94
N TYR A 109 -4.95 -13.47 -2.04
CA TYR A 109 -3.49 -13.61 -2.09
C TYR A 109 -3.06 -15.03 -1.64
N HIS A 110 -2.48 -15.80 -2.55
CA HIS A 110 -1.43 -16.77 -2.29
C HIS A 110 -0.11 -16.13 -2.80
N PRO A 111 1.05 -16.31 -2.13
CA PRO A 111 2.23 -15.50 -2.41
C PRO A 111 2.80 -15.87 -3.79
N PHE A 112 3.49 -14.91 -4.40
CA PHE A 112 4.16 -14.90 -5.71
C PHE A 112 3.43 -14.18 -6.85
N LEU A 113 4.12 -13.14 -7.35
CA LEU A 113 3.97 -12.40 -8.62
C LEU A 113 3.03 -11.18 -8.64
N VAL A 114 3.63 -10.00 -8.43
CA VAL A 114 3.33 -8.82 -9.26
C VAL A 114 4.66 -8.37 -9.85
N THR A 115 4.92 -8.72 -11.11
CA THR A 115 6.01 -8.14 -11.90
C THR A 115 5.44 -7.77 -13.26
N SER A 116 5.86 -6.60 -13.76
CA SER A 116 5.68 -6.07 -15.12
C SER A 116 4.30 -5.52 -15.54
N VAL A 117 3.81 -4.47 -14.87
CA VAL A 117 3.06 -3.34 -15.52
C VAL A 117 3.16 -2.04 -14.69
N LEU A 118 4.19 -1.88 -13.85
CA LEU A 118 4.49 -0.61 -13.17
C LEU A 118 5.78 -0.04 -13.76
#